data_AF-A0A2T7NPP4-F1
#
_entry.id   AF-A0A2T7NPP4-F1
#
_cell.length_a   1.000
_cell.length_b   1.000
_cell.length_c   1.000
_cell.angle_alpha   90.00
_cell.angle_beta   90.00
_cell.angle_gamma   90.00
#
_symmetry.space_group_name_H-M   'P 1'
#
loop_
_entity.id
_entity.type
_entity.pdbx_description
1 polymer ?
#
loop_
_entity_poly.entity_id
_entity_poly.type
_entity_poly.pdbx_seq_one_letter_code
_entity_poly.pdbx_strand_id
1 'polypeptide(L)'
;MTLKATSKLHALVEELMILTNIHIAKCLKANPLYANVLILRSHKSPTQQQLAEWRHKEGNVANLVLKLQGKKTSPGHKLSLEAGWDERQHVVVQENIWTKLALCFETGNWAEARKLACTDALHPLQCLANEHWIEMMETAEYKCAYGLNEPDVSHFDLEVTCYTHFTSPSGGTPTCTFIDYCTPISTANHPTVLRRK
;
A
#
# COMPACT_ATOMS: atom_id res chain seq x y z
N MET A 1 -16.47 14.80 -0.85
CA MET A 1 -15.62 13.82 -0.16
C MET A 1 -15.14 14.43 1.15
N THR A 2 -15.54 13.87 2.28
CA THR A 2 -15.16 14.36 3.62
C THR A 2 -13.93 13.57 4.06
N LEU A 3 -12.73 14.13 3.91
CA LEU A 3 -11.52 13.58 4.50
C LEU A 3 -11.69 13.62 6.03
N LYS A 4 -11.94 12.45 6.65
CA LYS A 4 -11.88 12.33 8.10
C LYS A 4 -10.44 12.59 8.51
N ALA A 5 -10.19 13.69 9.21
CA ALA A 5 -8.92 13.91 9.87
C ALA A 5 -8.72 12.79 10.91
N THR A 6 -7.85 11.83 10.60
CA THR A 6 -7.47 10.79 11.55
C THR A 6 -6.56 11.41 12.60
N SER A 7 -6.85 11.16 13.88
CA SER A 7 -6.03 11.71 14.96
C SER A 7 -4.64 11.08 14.94
N LYS A 8 -3.62 11.77 15.47
CA LYS A 8 -2.27 11.19 15.65
C LYS A 8 -2.30 9.86 16.41
N LEU A 9 -3.25 9.72 17.34
CA LEU A 9 -3.49 8.47 18.07
C LEU A 9 -3.96 7.35 17.14
N HIS A 10 -4.85 7.64 16.20
CA HIS A 10 -5.31 6.65 15.22
C HIS A 10 -4.16 6.13 14.36
N ALA A 11 -3.32 7.02 13.83
CA ALA A 11 -2.14 6.64 13.07
C ALA A 11 -1.17 5.78 13.89
N LEU A 12 -0.93 6.15 15.16
CA LEU A 12 -0.07 5.35 16.05
C LEU A 12 -0.63 3.94 16.29
N VAL A 13 -1.94 3.83 16.50
CA VAL A 13 -2.61 2.53 16.71
C VAL A 13 -2.52 1.68 15.44
N GLU A 14 -2.75 2.28 14.27
CA GLU A 14 -2.65 1.61 12.98
C GLU A 14 -1.24 1.04 12.74
N GLU A 15 -0.19 1.84 12.97
CA GLU A 15 1.20 1.40 12.87
C GLU A 15 1.51 0.24 13.83
N LEU A 16 1.06 0.33 15.08
CA LEU A 16 1.25 -0.75 16.06
C LEU A 16 0.53 -2.04 15.64
N MET A 17 -0.65 -1.91 15.04
CA MET A 17 -1.40 -3.05 14.52
C MET A 17 -0.66 -3.71 13.35
N ILE A 18 -0.14 -2.93 12.41
CA ILE A 18 0.66 -3.42 11.28
C ILE A 18 1.90 -4.15 11.79
N LEU A 19 2.66 -3.56 12.73
CA LEU A 19 3.86 -4.18 13.30
C LEU A 19 3.56 -5.50 14.02
N THR A 20 2.47 -5.54 14.79
CA THR A 20 2.01 -6.76 15.48
C THR A 20 1.68 -7.85 14.48
N ASN A 21 0.91 -7.52 13.45
CA ASN A 21 0.53 -8.42 12.36
C ASN A 21 1.76 -9.00 11.63
N ILE A 22 2.76 -8.17 11.32
CA ILE A 22 4.03 -8.61 10.71
C ILE A 22 4.78 -9.56 11.66
N HIS A 23 4.87 -9.22 12.94
CA HIS A 23 5.59 -10.03 13.93
C HIS A 23 4.96 -11.41 14.08
N ILE A 24 3.64 -11.48 14.25
CA ILE A 24 2.90 -12.74 14.37
C ILE A 24 3.07 -13.59 13.10
N ALA A 25 2.98 -12.99 11.91
CA ALA A 25 3.20 -13.71 10.66
C ALA A 25 4.58 -14.37 10.60
N LYS A 26 5.63 -13.66 11.02
CA LYS A 26 7.01 -14.20 11.09
C LYS A 26 7.13 -15.33 12.10
N CYS A 27 6.57 -15.17 13.31
CA CYS A 27 6.61 -16.21 14.35
C CYS A 27 5.89 -17.48 13.92
N LEU A 28 4.69 -17.37 13.33
CA LEU A 28 3.92 -18.52 12.86
C LEU A 28 4.59 -19.20 11.67
N LYS A 29 5.18 -18.43 10.74
CA LYS A 29 5.91 -18.98 9.60
C LYS A 29 7.18 -19.74 10.03
N ALA A 30 7.85 -19.30 11.10
CA ALA A 30 9.03 -19.98 11.64
C ALA A 30 8.71 -21.32 12.35
N ASN A 31 7.44 -21.54 12.72
CA ASN A 31 7.02 -22.78 13.38
C ASN A 31 6.57 -23.83 12.34
N PRO A 32 7.23 -25.00 12.26
CA PRO A 32 6.90 -26.04 11.27
C PRO A 32 5.45 -26.53 11.31
N LEU A 33 4.79 -26.48 12.48
CA LEU A 33 3.40 -26.88 12.64
C LEU A 33 2.43 -25.97 11.88
N TYR A 34 2.79 -24.69 11.73
CA TYR A 34 1.92 -23.66 11.20
C TYR A 34 2.38 -23.11 9.84
N ALA A 35 3.65 -23.32 9.47
CA ALA A 35 4.27 -22.72 8.29
C ALA A 35 3.52 -22.96 6.96
N ASN A 36 2.82 -24.08 6.86
CA ASN A 36 2.06 -24.50 5.68
C ASN A 36 0.56 -24.21 5.76
N VAL A 37 0.02 -23.96 6.95
CA VAL A 37 -1.43 -23.72 7.16
C VAL A 37 -1.73 -22.26 7.52
N LEU A 38 -0.70 -21.43 7.65
CA LEU A 38 -0.82 -20.02 7.94
C LEU A 38 -1.61 -19.30 6.84
N ILE A 39 -2.65 -18.58 7.24
CA ILE A 39 -3.35 -17.65 6.36
C ILE A 39 -2.54 -16.35 6.29
N LEU A 40 -2.10 -16.03 5.10
CA LEU A 40 -1.36 -14.83 4.76
C LEU A 40 -2.29 -13.86 4.03
N ARG A 41 -1.96 -12.58 4.12
CA ARG A 41 -2.58 -11.53 3.30
C ARG A 41 -1.49 -10.97 2.41
N SER A 42 -1.56 -11.27 1.12
CA SER A 42 -0.60 -10.84 0.10
C SER A 42 -1.15 -9.66 -0.69
N HIS A 43 -0.26 -8.82 -1.20
CA HIS A 43 -0.62 -7.72 -2.09
C HIS A 43 0.41 -7.66 -3.21
N LYS A 44 -0.02 -7.92 -4.44
CA LYS A 44 0.88 -8.01 -5.60
C LYS A 44 1.37 -6.63 -6.00
N SER A 45 2.59 -6.60 -6.53
CA SER A 45 3.10 -5.41 -7.21
C SER A 45 2.37 -5.19 -8.53
N PRO A 46 2.14 -3.92 -8.96
CA PRO A 46 1.69 -3.64 -10.31
C PRO A 46 2.68 -4.21 -11.33
N THR A 47 2.16 -4.68 -12.46
CA THR A 47 2.98 -5.18 -13.56
C THR A 47 3.80 -4.04 -14.19
N GLN A 48 4.91 -4.37 -14.86
CA GLN A 48 5.71 -3.35 -15.53
C GLN A 48 4.92 -2.60 -16.62
N GLN A 49 3.97 -3.27 -17.27
CA GLN A 49 3.10 -2.66 -18.26
C GLN A 49 2.18 -1.62 -17.62
N GLN A 50 1.44 -1.98 -16.56
CA GLN A 50 0.57 -1.04 -15.83
C GLN A 50 1.37 0.17 -15.33
N LEU A 51 2.57 -0.07 -14.79
CA LEU A 51 3.43 1.00 -14.30
C LEU A 51 3.93 1.93 -15.42
N ALA A 52 4.22 1.40 -16.61
CA ALA A 52 4.62 2.18 -17.77
C ALA A 52 3.45 3.02 -18.33
N GLU A 53 2.27 2.43 -18.44
CA GLU A 53 1.04 3.12 -18.87
C GLU A 53 0.66 4.25 -17.92
N TRP A 54 0.71 3.99 -16.61
CA TRP A 54 0.45 5.01 -15.58
C TRP A 54 1.49 6.14 -15.63
N ARG A 55 2.79 5.84 -15.76
CA ARG A 55 3.82 6.87 -15.91
C ARG A 55 3.63 7.72 -17.16
N HIS A 56 3.24 7.11 -18.27
CA HIS A 56 2.95 7.84 -19.50
C HIS A 56 1.75 8.78 -19.33
N LYS A 57 0.71 8.34 -18.61
CA LYS A 57 -0.50 9.14 -18.32
C LYS A 57 -0.23 10.30 -17.36
N GLU A 58 0.45 10.05 -16.25
CA GLU A 58 0.62 11.05 -15.16
C GLU A 58 1.88 11.93 -15.31
N GLY A 59 2.77 11.60 -16.25
CA GLY A 59 3.97 12.37 -16.56
C GLY A 59 4.92 12.52 -15.36
N ASN A 60 5.40 13.74 -15.11
CA ASN A 60 6.37 13.98 -14.03
C ASN A 60 5.79 13.81 -12.62
N VAL A 61 4.48 13.96 -12.46
CA VAL A 61 3.80 13.76 -11.17
C VAL A 61 3.94 12.32 -10.70
N ALA A 62 4.03 11.37 -11.64
CA ALA A 62 4.28 9.95 -11.35
C ALA A 62 5.55 9.73 -10.52
N ASN A 63 6.64 10.44 -10.87
CA ASN A 63 7.92 10.32 -10.16
C ASN A 63 7.84 10.89 -8.75
N LEU A 64 7.04 11.94 -8.55
CA LEU A 64 6.79 12.52 -7.23
C LEU A 64 6.02 11.52 -6.36
N VAL A 65 4.93 10.95 -6.88
CA VAL A 65 4.15 9.93 -6.16
C VAL A 65 5.03 8.74 -5.78
N LEU A 66 5.80 8.18 -6.72
CA LEU A 66 6.71 7.06 -6.44
C LEU A 66 7.72 7.37 -5.33
N LYS A 67 8.30 8.59 -5.35
CA LYS A 67 9.26 9.03 -4.34
C LYS A 67 8.61 9.19 -2.96
N LEU A 68 7.41 9.76 -2.90
CA LEU A 68 6.65 9.91 -1.66
C LEU A 68 6.28 8.54 -1.05
N GLN A 69 5.98 7.55 -1.90
CA GLN A 69 5.69 6.18 -1.51
C GLN A 69 6.95 5.34 -1.20
N GLY A 70 8.15 5.94 -1.21
CA GLY A 70 9.43 5.24 -0.98
C GLY A 70 9.82 4.24 -2.07
N LYS A 71 9.11 4.19 -3.20
CA LYS A 71 9.35 3.24 -4.28
C LYS A 71 10.49 3.70 -5.20
N LYS A 72 11.17 2.74 -5.83
CA LYS A 72 12.26 3.03 -6.78
C LYS A 72 11.71 3.76 -8.02
N THR A 73 12.28 4.92 -8.31
CA THR A 73 12.07 5.64 -9.56
C THR A 73 13.00 5.10 -10.65
N SER A 74 12.63 5.29 -11.92
CA SER A 74 13.45 4.89 -13.07
C SER A 74 14.87 5.49 -12.98
N PRO A 75 15.93 4.75 -13.32
CA PRO A 75 17.27 5.31 -13.38
C PRO A 75 17.28 6.44 -14.42
N GLY A 76 17.54 7.67 -13.99
CA GLY A 76 17.58 8.86 -14.87
C GLY A 76 16.61 9.97 -14.46
N HIS A 77 15.52 9.66 -13.76
CA HIS A 77 14.58 10.68 -13.27
C HIS A 77 14.80 10.91 -11.77
N LYS A 78 15.96 11.46 -11.41
CA LYS A 78 16.00 12.24 -10.16
C LYS A 78 15.08 13.42 -10.39
N LEU A 79 14.14 13.67 -9.48
CA LEU A 79 13.55 15.00 -9.28
C LEU A 79 14.69 15.94 -8.84
N SER A 80 15.59 16.23 -9.76
CA SER A 80 16.67 17.19 -9.59
C SER A 80 16.10 18.51 -10.06
N LEU A 81 16.20 19.54 -9.24
CA LEU A 81 15.98 20.92 -9.72
C LEU A 81 16.93 21.27 -10.88
N GLU A 82 18.03 20.51 -11.02
CA GLU A 82 19.07 20.72 -12.03
C GLU A 82 18.81 19.95 -13.34
N ALA A 83 17.84 19.04 -13.37
CA ALA A 83 17.34 18.53 -14.65
C ALA A 83 16.55 19.69 -15.26
N GLY A 84 17.17 20.36 -16.24
CA GLY A 84 16.70 21.62 -16.82
C GLY A 84 15.18 21.69 -16.87
N TRP A 85 14.63 22.73 -16.22
CA TRP A 85 13.20 22.97 -16.24
C TRP A 85 12.79 23.15 -17.70
N ASP A 86 12.00 22.22 -18.22
CA ASP A 86 11.32 22.45 -19.48
C ASP A 86 10.29 23.55 -19.19
N GLU A 87 10.47 24.74 -19.79
CA GLU A 87 9.60 25.90 -19.58
C GLU A 87 8.12 25.61 -19.89
N ARG A 88 7.83 24.49 -20.57
CA ARG A 88 6.49 23.99 -20.86
C ARG A 88 5.84 23.26 -19.67
N GLN A 89 6.58 22.97 -18.61
CA GLN A 89 6.08 22.29 -17.43
C GLN A 89 5.49 23.28 -16.44
N HIS A 90 4.19 23.51 -16.56
CA HIS A 90 3.44 24.32 -15.62
C HIS A 90 2.88 23.44 -14.50
N VAL A 91 3.12 23.84 -13.25
CA VAL A 91 2.39 23.27 -12.11
C VAL A 91 1.09 24.05 -11.98
N VAL A 92 -0.03 23.38 -12.21
CA VAL A 92 -1.35 23.99 -12.00
C VAL A 92 -1.60 24.09 -10.50
N VAL A 93 -1.56 25.31 -9.98
CA VAL A 93 -1.88 25.63 -8.58
C VAL A 93 -3.23 26.32 -8.54
N GLN A 94 -4.08 25.95 -7.57
CA GLN A 94 -5.34 26.66 -7.37
C GLN A 94 -5.06 28.12 -6.98
N GLU A 95 -5.82 29.06 -7.55
CA GLU A 95 -5.60 30.50 -7.36
C GLU A 95 -5.56 30.90 -5.88
N ASN A 96 -6.48 30.38 -5.07
CA ASN A 96 -6.53 30.62 -3.63
C ASN A 96 -5.26 30.16 -2.87
N ILE A 97 -4.61 29.08 -3.33
CA ILE A 97 -3.35 28.58 -2.75
C ILE A 97 -2.19 29.43 -3.24
N TRP A 98 -2.20 29.83 -4.51
CA TRP A 98 -1.21 30.76 -5.06
C TRP A 98 -1.23 32.10 -4.32
N THR A 99 -2.41 32.70 -4.11
CA THR A 99 -2.55 33.97 -3.38
C THR A 99 -2.02 33.84 -1.94
N LYS A 100 -2.32 32.72 -1.26
CA LYS A 100 -1.81 32.48 0.11
C LYS A 100 -0.30 32.27 0.13
N LEU A 101 0.26 31.58 -0.85
CA LEU A 101 1.70 31.40 -1.00
C LEU A 101 2.39 32.76 -1.22
N ALA A 102 1.88 33.58 -2.14
CA ALA A 102 2.37 34.93 -2.39
C ALA A 102 2.38 35.76 -1.10
N LEU A 103 1.27 35.75 -0.35
CA LEU A 103 1.19 36.44 0.94
C LEU A 103 2.19 35.91 1.97
N CYS A 104 2.40 34.59 2.03
CA CYS A 104 3.40 34.00 2.93
C CYS A 104 4.83 34.41 2.55
N PHE A 105 5.13 34.57 1.26
CA PHE A 105 6.42 35.08 0.79
C PHE A 105 6.61 36.56 1.13
N GLU A 106 5.59 37.39 0.93
CA GLU A 106 5.63 38.82 1.28
C GLU A 106 5.79 39.04 2.79
N THR A 107 5.13 38.22 3.61
CA THR A 107 5.15 38.33 5.08
C THR A 107 6.29 37.56 5.73
N GLY A 108 7.11 36.83 4.96
CA GLY A 108 8.22 36.03 5.47
C GLY A 108 7.82 34.79 6.27
N ASN A 109 6.56 34.34 6.17
CA ASN A 109 6.07 33.14 6.86
C ASN A 109 6.45 31.86 6.10
N TRP A 110 7.73 31.50 6.15
CA TRP A 110 8.27 30.34 5.46
C TRP A 110 7.70 29.00 5.92
N ALA A 111 7.25 28.90 7.17
CA ALA A 111 6.67 27.68 7.72
C ALA A 111 5.33 27.35 7.06
N GLU A 112 4.43 28.32 6.97
CA GLU A 112 3.14 28.13 6.29
C GLU A 112 3.32 28.03 4.76
N ALA A 113 4.27 28.77 4.18
CA ALA A 113 4.61 28.64 2.76
C ALA A 113 5.03 27.20 2.41
N ARG A 114 5.93 26.61 3.21
CA ARG A 114 6.37 25.22 3.03
C ARG A 114 5.21 24.25 3.19
N LYS A 115 4.35 24.45 4.19
CA LYS A 115 3.16 23.63 4.39
C LYS A 115 2.22 23.71 3.18
N LEU A 116 1.87 24.91 2.71
CA LEU A 116 1.01 25.09 1.54
C LEU A 116 1.60 24.47 0.27
N ALA A 117 2.91 24.64 0.06
CA ALA A 117 3.62 24.09 -1.09
C ALA A 117 3.79 22.56 -1.04
N CYS A 118 3.76 21.94 0.14
CA CYS A 118 4.03 20.52 0.32
C CYS A 118 2.85 19.72 0.90
N THR A 119 1.65 20.29 0.94
CA THR A 119 0.45 19.55 1.38
C THR A 119 -0.22 18.94 0.16
N ASP A 120 -0.19 17.62 0.03
CA ASP A 120 -0.75 16.87 -1.11
C ASP A 120 -2.20 17.27 -1.41
N ALA A 121 -3.03 17.47 -0.37
CA ALA A 121 -4.43 17.87 -0.49
C ALA A 121 -4.66 19.20 -1.24
N LEU A 122 -3.62 20.03 -1.39
CA LEU A 122 -3.67 21.33 -2.05
C LEU A 122 -3.16 21.28 -3.50
N HIS A 123 -2.73 20.10 -3.97
CA HIS A 123 -2.20 19.87 -5.31
C HIS A 123 -3.08 18.87 -6.06
N PRO A 124 -4.12 19.31 -6.77
CA PRO A 124 -5.12 18.43 -7.38
C PRO A 124 -4.53 17.34 -8.28
N LEU A 125 -3.49 17.68 -9.05
CA LEU A 125 -2.83 16.71 -9.93
C LEU A 125 -2.06 15.63 -9.14
N GLN A 126 -1.48 15.97 -7.99
CA GLN A 126 -0.81 14.99 -7.12
C GLN A 126 -1.84 14.07 -6.45
N CYS A 127 -2.96 14.63 -5.97
CA CYS A 127 -4.07 13.85 -5.45
C CYS A 127 -4.61 12.86 -6.49
N LEU A 128 -4.89 13.34 -7.70
CA LEU A 128 -5.40 12.50 -8.80
C LEU A 128 -4.40 11.42 -9.20
N ALA A 129 -3.11 11.77 -9.34
CA ALA A 129 -2.07 10.79 -9.66
C ALA A 129 -1.91 9.74 -8.55
N ASN A 130 -2.04 10.13 -7.28
CA ASN A 130 -2.00 9.22 -6.14
C ASN A 130 -3.27 8.34 -6.06
N GLU A 131 -4.44 8.88 -6.40
CA GLU A 131 -5.68 8.10 -6.50
C GLU A 131 -5.57 7.05 -7.61
N HIS A 132 -5.15 7.44 -8.82
CA HIS A 132 -4.89 6.51 -9.91
C HIS A 132 -3.79 5.49 -9.56
N TRP A 133 -2.78 5.87 -8.77
CA TRP A 133 -1.77 4.95 -8.25
C TRP A 133 -2.40 3.87 -7.36
N ILE A 134 -3.29 4.26 -6.45
CA ILE A 134 -4.03 3.34 -5.57
C ILE A 134 -4.96 2.43 -6.39
N GLU A 135 -5.68 2.98 -7.37
CA GLU A 135 -6.58 2.22 -8.26
C GLU A 135 -5.86 1.21 -9.15
N MET A 136 -4.63 1.52 -9.57
CA MET A 136 -3.81 0.61 -10.37
C MET A 136 -3.39 -0.63 -9.57
N MET A 137 -3.29 -0.53 -8.24
CA MET A 137 -2.90 -1.65 -7.39
C MET A 137 -4.09 -2.60 -7.16
N GLU A 138 -3.87 -3.90 -7.36
CA GLU A 138 -4.89 -4.92 -7.09
C GLU A 138 -5.23 -4.98 -5.60
N THR A 139 -6.47 -5.29 -5.25
CA THR A 139 -6.84 -5.45 -3.83
C THR A 139 -6.06 -6.59 -3.18
N ALA A 140 -5.53 -6.35 -1.97
CA ALA A 140 -4.87 -7.39 -1.18
C ALA A 140 -5.78 -8.60 -0.95
N GLU A 141 -5.21 -9.81 -1.06
CA GLU A 141 -5.92 -11.08 -1.05
C GLU A 141 -5.44 -12.00 0.08
N TYR A 142 -6.33 -12.85 0.59
CA TYR A 142 -5.99 -13.86 1.58
C TYR A 142 -5.64 -15.19 0.92
N LYS A 143 -4.53 -15.81 1.34
CA LYS A 143 -4.07 -17.10 0.83
C LYS A 143 -3.54 -18.01 1.93
N CYS A 144 -3.67 -19.32 1.74
CA CYS A 144 -2.98 -20.29 2.57
C CYS A 144 -1.51 -20.39 2.14
N ALA A 145 -0.59 -20.46 3.11
CA ALA A 145 0.84 -20.57 2.84
C ALA A 145 1.27 -21.87 2.14
N TYR A 146 0.40 -22.88 2.07
CA TYR A 146 0.68 -24.16 1.42
C TYR A 146 1.00 -24.00 -0.07
N GLY A 147 2.19 -24.42 -0.48
CA GLY A 147 2.60 -24.44 -1.88
C GLY A 147 2.86 -23.08 -2.52
N LEU A 148 2.90 -21.99 -1.72
CA LEU A 148 3.23 -20.65 -2.22
C LEU A 148 4.73 -20.40 -2.25
N ASN A 149 5.18 -19.66 -3.26
CA ASN A 149 6.54 -19.15 -3.34
C ASN A 149 6.63 -17.74 -2.71
N GLU A 150 7.85 -17.29 -2.39
CA GLU A 150 8.15 -15.95 -1.85
C GLU A 150 7.43 -14.76 -2.55
N PRO A 151 7.35 -14.66 -3.90
CA PRO A 151 6.63 -13.55 -4.52
C PRO A 151 5.13 -13.54 -4.21
N ASP A 152 4.52 -14.72 -4.02
CA ASP A 152 3.07 -14.86 -3.81
C ASP A 152 2.64 -14.58 -2.37
N VAL A 153 3.59 -14.56 -1.43
CA VAL A 153 3.36 -14.26 -0.01
C VAL A 153 3.68 -12.83 0.37
N SER A 154 4.41 -12.11 -0.49
CA SER A 154 4.81 -10.73 -0.25
C SER A 154 3.64 -9.74 -0.26
N HIS A 155 3.81 -8.64 0.46
CA HIS A 155 2.86 -7.54 0.52
C HIS A 155 3.54 -6.27 0.01
N PHE A 156 3.28 -5.93 -1.26
CA PHE A 156 3.97 -4.87 -2.00
C PHE A 156 3.90 -3.50 -1.34
N ASP A 157 2.71 -3.11 -0.88
CA ASP A 157 2.46 -1.78 -0.32
C ASP A 157 3.23 -1.56 0.99
N LEU A 158 3.05 -2.48 1.95
CA LEU A 158 3.77 -2.54 3.24
C LEU A 158 5.26 -2.93 3.14
N GLU A 159 5.76 -3.33 1.97
CA GLU A 159 7.15 -3.77 1.76
C GLU A 159 7.63 -4.91 2.69
N VAL A 160 6.75 -5.89 2.95
CA VAL A 160 7.08 -7.05 3.78
C VAL A 160 6.93 -8.37 3.02
N THR A 161 7.76 -9.35 3.36
CA THR A 161 7.74 -10.69 2.73
C THR A 161 6.65 -11.61 3.30
N CYS A 162 6.09 -11.27 4.46
CA CYS A 162 5.09 -12.08 5.14
C CYS A 162 4.20 -11.18 5.99
N TYR A 163 2.88 -11.28 5.79
CA TYR A 163 1.88 -10.50 6.51
C TYR A 163 0.63 -11.34 6.78
N THR A 164 0.03 -11.20 7.96
CA THR A 164 -1.25 -11.80 8.31
C THR A 164 -2.11 -10.75 9.00
N HIS A 165 -3.40 -11.00 9.18
CA HIS A 165 -4.27 -10.08 9.91
C HIS A 165 -4.65 -10.72 11.24
N PHE A 166 -4.09 -10.22 12.35
CA PHE A 166 -4.27 -10.75 13.70
C PHE A 166 -5.04 -9.78 14.61
N THR A 167 -4.77 -8.48 14.50
CA THR A 167 -5.20 -7.45 15.46
C THR A 167 -6.67 -7.05 15.42
N SER A 168 -7.48 -7.60 14.51
CA SER A 168 -8.91 -7.30 14.39
C SER A 168 -9.76 -8.57 14.25
N PRO A 169 -9.89 -9.39 15.31
CA PRO A 169 -10.51 -10.70 15.21
C PRO A 169 -12.02 -10.70 14.93
N SER A 170 -12.75 -9.66 15.33
CA SER A 170 -14.23 -9.62 15.30
C SER A 170 -14.84 -8.86 14.11
N GLY A 171 -14.03 -8.31 13.20
CA GLY A 171 -14.46 -7.33 12.20
C GLY A 171 -14.61 -7.82 10.75
N GLY A 172 -14.47 -9.11 10.44
CA GLY A 172 -14.82 -9.65 9.11
C GLY A 172 -13.96 -10.78 8.51
N THR A 173 -13.33 -11.65 9.31
CA THR A 173 -12.57 -12.89 8.95
C THR A 173 -11.48 -12.78 7.86
N PRO A 174 -10.23 -13.25 8.09
CA PRO A 174 -9.93 -14.55 8.64
C PRO A 174 -8.97 -14.47 9.82
N THR A 175 -9.56 -14.59 11.00
CA THR A 175 -8.91 -14.75 12.29
C THR A 175 -9.61 -15.94 12.93
N CYS A 176 -8.88 -17.02 13.14
CA CYS A 176 -9.26 -18.19 13.92
C CYS A 176 -10.35 -19.19 13.46
N THR A 177 -11.17 -19.00 12.42
CA THR A 177 -12.23 -20.00 12.13
C THR A 177 -11.82 -21.29 11.39
N PHE A 178 -10.53 -21.52 11.08
CA PHE A 178 -10.08 -22.78 10.45
C PHE A 178 -9.22 -23.68 11.33
N ILE A 179 -8.90 -23.28 12.57
CA ILE A 179 -8.25 -24.19 13.52
C ILE A 179 -9.28 -25.19 14.12
N ASP A 180 -10.58 -24.87 14.07
CA ASP A 180 -11.66 -25.77 14.52
C ASP A 180 -11.99 -26.92 13.54
N TYR A 181 -11.35 -27.01 12.38
CA TYR A 181 -11.47 -28.18 11.48
C TYR A 181 -10.33 -29.20 11.61
N CYS A 182 -9.39 -28.99 12.53
CA CYS A 182 -8.39 -30.00 12.88
C CYS A 182 -8.80 -30.76 14.15
N THR A 183 -9.98 -31.38 14.16
CA THR A 183 -10.26 -32.49 15.08
C THR A 183 -9.54 -33.76 14.63
N PRO A 184 -9.10 -34.61 15.58
CA PRO A 184 -8.04 -35.59 15.38
C PRO A 184 -8.44 -36.71 14.43
N ILE A 185 -7.42 -37.25 13.76
CA ILE A 185 -7.47 -38.50 12.99
C ILE A 185 -8.21 -39.56 13.81
N SER A 186 -9.44 -39.86 13.43
CA SER A 186 -10.13 -41.09 13.82
C SER A 186 -10.34 -41.91 12.56
N THR A 187 -9.76 -43.09 12.62
CA THR A 187 -9.84 -44.23 11.69
C THR A 187 -11.24 -44.44 11.12
N ALA A 188 -11.34 -44.56 9.79
CA ALA A 188 -11.97 -45.69 9.07
C ALA A 188 -12.56 -45.30 7.70
N ASN A 189 -12.23 -46.14 6.70
CA ASN A 189 -13.00 -46.49 5.50
C ASN A 189 -13.04 -45.53 4.28
N HIS A 190 -12.48 -46.04 3.17
CA HIS A 190 -12.85 -45.82 1.76
C HIS A 190 -14.38 -45.88 1.51
N PRO A 191 -14.94 -45.58 0.30
CA PRO A 191 -14.42 -44.97 -0.94
C PRO A 191 -15.30 -43.76 -1.41
N THR A 192 -15.09 -43.01 -2.50
CA THR A 192 -15.60 -43.33 -3.86
C THR A 192 -15.47 -42.08 -4.75
N VAL A 193 -15.14 -42.35 -6.01
CA VAL A 193 -15.08 -41.47 -7.18
C VAL A 193 -16.44 -40.80 -7.47
N LEU A 194 -16.45 -39.50 -7.80
CA LEU A 194 -17.55 -38.85 -8.52
C LEU A 194 -17.02 -38.07 -9.72
N ARG A 195 -17.10 -38.71 -10.90
CA ARG A 195 -17.07 -38.03 -12.21
C ARG A 195 -18.37 -37.24 -12.39
N ARG A 196 -18.26 -36.00 -12.85
CA ARG A 196 -19.40 -35.22 -13.36
C ARG A 196 -19.77 -35.68 -14.77
N LYS A 197 -21.06 -35.56 -15.09
CA LYS A 197 -21.70 -35.85 -16.37
C LYS A 197 -21.00 -35.15 -17.54
#